data_AF-A0A9D8D6C9-F1
#
_entry.id   AF-A0A9D8D6C9-F1
#
_cell.length_a   1.000
_cell.length_b   1.000
_cell.length_c   1.000
_cell.angle_alpha   90.00
_cell.angle_beta   90.00
_cell.angle_gamma   90.00
#
_symmetry.space_group_name_H-M   'P 1'
#
loop_
_entity.id
_entity.type
_entity.pdbx_description
1 polymer ?
#
loop_
_entity_poly.entity_id
_entity_poly.type
_entity_poly.pdbx_seq_one_letter_code
_entity_poly.pdbx_strand_id
1 'polypeptide(L)'
;MKLFGSKVYLIASYLVRIEALFLAALAIYLSIRTATSDVEELDAILAEIVLLSLASAGLFLAGRGFLARRNYARAPAVLANLIALGVAYYMIDGERDLLGIGLGSYALITLLAALSAIPHQGTTS
;
A
#
# COMPACT_ATOMS: atom_id res chain seq x y z
N MET A 1 29.36 4.51 1.90
CA MET A 1 27.90 4.38 2.12
C MET A 1 27.22 3.36 1.18
N LYS A 2 27.88 2.26 0.77
CA LYS A 2 27.34 1.32 -0.25
C LYS A 2 26.54 0.12 0.32
N LEU A 3 26.48 -0.07 1.64
CA LEU A 3 25.86 -1.25 2.26
C LEU A 3 24.33 -1.15 2.45
N PHE A 4 23.79 0.06 2.55
CA PHE A 4 22.36 0.28 2.82
C PHE A 4 21.47 0.16 1.57
N GLY A 5 22.03 0.36 0.37
CA GLY A 5 21.25 0.43 -0.87
C GLY A 5 20.49 -0.86 -1.21
N SER A 6 21.07 -2.05 -0.97
CA SER A 6 20.42 -3.32 -1.33
C SER A 6 19.27 -3.70 -0.39
N LYS A 7 19.41 -3.40 0.91
CA LYS A 7 18.43 -3.78 1.92
C LYS A 7 17.15 -2.95 1.83
N VAL A 8 17.23 -1.69 1.40
CA VAL A 8 16.07 -0.80 1.27
C VAL A 8 15.04 -1.35 0.26
N TYR A 9 15.47 -1.90 -0.87
CA TYR A 9 14.56 -2.53 -1.83
C TYR A 9 13.81 -3.73 -1.26
N LEU A 10 14.50 -4.55 -0.46
CA LEU A 10 13.88 -5.69 0.21
C LEU A 10 12.84 -5.20 1.23
N ILE A 11 13.21 -4.22 2.07
CA ILE A 11 12.30 -3.64 3.06
C ILE A 11 11.06 -3.05 2.37
N ALA A 12 11.25 -2.19 1.36
CA ALA A 12 10.14 -1.60 0.59
C ALA A 12 9.27 -2.67 -0.06
N SER A 13 9.88 -3.70 -0.66
CA SER A 13 9.15 -4.83 -1.23
C SER A 13 8.30 -5.56 -0.20
N TYR A 14 8.83 -5.86 0.99
CA TYR A 14 8.07 -6.59 2.01
C TYR A 14 6.93 -5.74 2.56
N LEU A 15 7.20 -4.47 2.87
CA LEU A 15 6.18 -3.56 3.39
C LEU A 15 4.99 -3.40 2.44
N VAL A 16 5.26 -3.14 1.15
CA VAL A 16 4.22 -2.99 0.12
C VAL A 16 3.48 -4.30 -0.15
N ARG A 17 4.14 -5.46 -0.05
CA ARG A 17 3.47 -6.75 -0.20
C ARG A 17 2.54 -7.07 0.97
N ILE A 18 2.90 -6.66 2.18
CA ILE A 18 2.00 -6.74 3.34
C ILE A 18 0.80 -5.83 3.13
N GLU A 19 0.97 -4.61 2.61
CA GLU A 19 -0.16 -3.72 2.25
C GLU A 19 -1.06 -4.37 1.19
N ALA A 20 -0.48 -4.96 0.15
CA ALA A 20 -1.24 -5.68 -0.86
C ALA A 20 -2.08 -6.83 -0.24
N LEU A 21 -1.49 -7.59 0.68
CA LEU A 21 -2.21 -8.67 1.39
C LEU A 21 -3.32 -8.10 2.29
N PHE A 22 -3.08 -6.99 2.97
CA PHE A 22 -4.08 -6.32 3.79
C PHE A 22 -5.27 -5.84 2.94
N LEU A 23 -5.00 -5.20 1.79
CA LEU A 23 -6.05 -4.78 0.85
C LEU A 23 -6.83 -5.98 0.27
N ALA A 24 -6.15 -7.09 -0.03
CA ALA A 24 -6.82 -8.31 -0.46
C ALA A 24 -7.72 -8.89 0.65
N ALA A 25 -7.24 -8.91 1.90
CA ALA A 25 -8.02 -9.36 3.03
C ALA A 25 -9.26 -8.48 3.25
N LEU A 26 -9.13 -7.16 3.08
CA LEU A 26 -10.26 -6.23 3.17
C LEU A 26 -11.27 -6.45 2.04
N ALA A 27 -10.81 -6.65 0.81
CA ALA A 27 -11.69 -6.96 -0.33
C ALA A 27 -12.46 -8.28 -0.10
N ILE A 28 -11.78 -9.32 0.41
CA ILE A 28 -12.41 -10.61 0.76
C ILE A 28 -13.42 -10.42 1.89
N TYR A 29 -13.06 -9.69 2.94
CA TYR A 29 -13.94 -9.39 4.06
C TYR A 29 -15.22 -8.68 3.59
N LEU A 30 -15.09 -7.62 2.80
CA LEU A 30 -16.24 -6.89 2.25
C LEU A 30 -17.09 -7.77 1.33
N SER A 31 -16.46 -8.64 0.51
CA SER A 31 -17.18 -9.60 -0.33
C SER A 31 -18.04 -10.55 0.51
N ILE A 32 -17.48 -11.11 1.59
CA ILE A 32 -18.21 -12.01 2.50
C ILE A 32 -19.31 -11.25 3.25
N ARG A 33 -19.03 -10.04 3.72
CA ARG A 33 -20.01 -9.20 4.43
C ARG A 33 -21.20 -8.85 3.52
N THR A 34 -20.93 -8.51 2.26
CA THR A 34 -21.95 -8.22 1.25
C THR A 34 -22.80 -9.44 0.93
N ALA A 35 -22.22 -10.64 0.95
CA ALA A 35 -22.95 -11.88 0.69
C ALA A 35 -23.80 -12.37 1.87
N THR A 36 -23.49 -11.95 3.10
CA THR A 36 -24.11 -12.50 4.32
C THR A 36 -25.00 -11.51 5.08
N SER A 37 -24.98 -10.23 4.72
CA SER A 37 -25.70 -9.16 5.42
C SER A 37 -26.44 -8.25 4.43
N ASP A 38 -27.53 -7.62 4.89
CA ASP A 38 -28.16 -6.55 4.12
C ASP A 38 -27.22 -5.33 4.04
N VAL A 39 -27.11 -4.77 2.84
CA VAL A 39 -26.24 -3.65 2.52
C VAL A 39 -27.10 -2.48 2.06
N GLU A 40 -26.98 -1.33 2.72
CA GLU A 40 -27.71 -0.11 2.34
C GLU A 40 -27.28 0.43 0.97
N GLU A 41 -25.97 0.45 0.68
CA GLU A 41 -25.41 1.01 -0.56
C GLU A 41 -24.58 -0.03 -1.32
N LEU A 42 -25.25 -0.93 -2.05
CA LEU A 42 -24.58 -2.01 -2.77
C LEU A 42 -23.58 -1.49 -3.83
N ASP A 43 -23.95 -0.43 -4.55
CA ASP A 43 -23.10 0.14 -5.61
C ASP A 43 -21.77 0.68 -5.06
N ALA A 44 -21.80 1.35 -3.91
CA ALA A 44 -20.60 1.87 -3.25
C ALA A 44 -19.68 0.74 -2.78
N ILE A 45 -20.24 -0.31 -2.16
CA ILE A 45 -19.45 -1.44 -1.69
C ILE A 45 -18.84 -2.23 -2.85
N LEU A 46 -19.57 -2.43 -3.95
CA LEU A 46 -19.03 -3.07 -5.15
C LEU A 46 -17.85 -2.29 -5.74
N ALA A 47 -17.98 -0.96 -5.83
CA ALA A 47 -16.89 -0.09 -6.28
C ALA A 47 -15.67 -0.21 -5.35
N GLU A 48 -15.88 -0.26 -4.04
CA GLU A 48 -14.82 -0.45 -3.05
C GLU A 48 -14.12 -1.82 -3.20
N ILE A 49 -14.87 -2.91 -3.36
CA ILE A 49 -14.31 -4.25 -3.57
C ILE A 49 -13.42 -4.29 -4.83
N VAL A 50 -13.90 -3.70 -5.94
CA VAL A 50 -13.13 -3.62 -7.19
C VAL A 50 -11.88 -2.77 -6.99
N LEU A 51 -12.00 -1.61 -6.35
CA LEU A 51 -10.88 -0.70 -6.07
C LEU A 51 -9.81 -1.39 -5.22
N LEU A 52 -10.19 -2.04 -4.12
CA LEU A 52 -9.28 -2.74 -3.22
C LEU A 52 -8.59 -3.92 -3.92
N SER A 53 -9.32 -4.65 -4.75
CA SER A 53 -8.78 -5.77 -5.53
C SER A 53 -7.72 -5.28 -6.54
N LEU A 54 -8.01 -4.20 -7.27
CA LEU A 54 -7.07 -3.59 -8.20
C LEU A 54 -5.85 -2.98 -7.49
N ALA A 55 -6.08 -2.28 -6.38
CA ALA A 55 -5.01 -1.71 -5.57
C ALA A 55 -4.09 -2.80 -5.00
N SER A 56 -4.67 -3.89 -4.47
CA SER A 56 -3.93 -5.06 -4.00
C SER A 56 -3.05 -5.66 -5.10
N ALA A 57 -3.62 -5.94 -6.28
CA ALA A 57 -2.88 -6.47 -7.41
C ALA A 57 -1.75 -5.53 -7.85
N GLY A 58 -2.05 -4.22 -7.96
CA GLY A 58 -1.08 -3.19 -8.32
C GLY A 58 0.09 -3.10 -7.34
N LEU A 59 -0.19 -3.09 -6.03
CA LEU A 59 0.84 -3.06 -5.00
C LEU A 59 1.65 -4.35 -4.96
N PHE A 60 1.01 -5.51 -5.18
CA PHE A 60 1.74 -6.78 -5.25
C PHE A 60 2.75 -6.80 -6.42
N LEU A 61 2.34 -6.28 -7.59
CA LEU A 61 3.23 -6.10 -8.73
C LEU A 61 4.32 -5.07 -8.46
N ALA A 62 4.01 -3.98 -7.78
CA ALA A 62 5.00 -2.99 -7.34
C ALA A 62 6.05 -3.61 -6.39
N GLY A 63 5.62 -4.45 -5.44
CA GLY A 63 6.51 -5.22 -4.57
C GLY A 63 7.49 -6.10 -5.35
N ARG A 64 7.01 -6.81 -6.38
CA ARG A 64 7.89 -7.55 -7.31
C ARG A 64 8.86 -6.62 -8.06
N GLY A 65 8.38 -5.44 -8.46
CA GLY A 65 9.20 -4.42 -9.12
C GLY A 65 10.34 -3.89 -8.24
N PHE A 66 10.13 -3.74 -6.92
CA PHE A 66 11.19 -3.39 -5.97
C PHE A 66 12.29 -4.45 -5.91
N LEU A 67 11.93 -5.74 -5.87
CA LEU A 67 12.91 -6.85 -5.92
C LEU A 67 13.72 -6.83 -7.21
N ALA A 68 13.05 -6.54 -8.34
CA ALA A 68 13.68 -6.41 -9.65
C ALA A 68 14.40 -5.08 -9.87
N ARG A 69 14.46 -4.19 -8.87
CA ARG A 69 15.06 -2.84 -8.92
C ARG A 69 14.56 -1.99 -10.08
N ARG A 70 13.27 -2.11 -10.41
CA ARG A 70 12.64 -1.37 -11.51
C ARG A 70 12.08 -0.04 -11.00
N ASN A 71 12.30 1.03 -11.78
CA ASN A 71 11.83 2.38 -11.45
C ASN A 71 10.29 2.48 -11.29
N TYR A 72 9.52 1.68 -12.04
CA TYR A 72 8.06 1.75 -12.03
C TYR A 72 7.43 1.35 -10.69
N ALA A 73 8.14 0.62 -9.83
CA ALA A 73 7.60 0.15 -8.55
C ALA A 73 7.30 1.28 -7.56
N ARG A 74 8.02 2.40 -7.69
CA ARG A 74 7.98 3.50 -6.72
C ARG A 74 6.69 4.28 -6.77
N ALA A 75 6.27 4.68 -7.98
CA ALA A 75 5.07 5.50 -8.17
C ALA A 75 3.81 4.91 -7.52
N PRO A 76 3.41 3.65 -7.78
CA PRO A 76 2.22 3.06 -7.15
C PRO A 76 2.35 2.92 -5.64
N ALA A 77 3.53 2.56 -5.11
CA ALA A 77 3.75 2.45 -3.68
C ALA A 77 3.67 3.81 -2.96
N VAL A 78 4.26 4.86 -3.54
CA VAL A 78 4.19 6.23 -3.00
C VAL A 78 2.74 6.72 -3.00
N LEU A 79 2.03 6.56 -4.12
CA LEU A 79 0.63 7.01 -4.22
C LEU A 79 -0.28 6.31 -3.21
N ALA A 80 -0.18 4.98 -3.09
CA ALA A 80 -1.01 4.23 -2.14
C ALA A 80 -0.74 4.65 -0.70
N ASN A 81 0.51 4.92 -0.34
CA ASN A 81 0.86 5.36 1.01
C ASN A 81 0.43 6.79 1.31
N LEU A 82 0.46 7.69 0.30
CA LEU A 82 -0.13 9.02 0.46
C LEU A 82 -1.65 8.98 0.67
N ILE A 83 -2.35 8.09 -0.07
CA ILE A 83 -3.78 7.85 0.14
C ILE A 83 -4.01 7.28 1.55
N ALA A 84 -3.22 6.30 1.98
CA ALA A 84 -3.33 5.69 3.31
C ALA A 84 -3.09 6.69 4.44
N LEU A 85 -2.19 7.67 4.27
CA LEU A 85 -2.02 8.78 5.22
C LEU A 85 -3.27 9.67 5.29
N GLY A 86 -3.92 9.94 4.15
CA GLY A 86 -5.21 10.63 4.12
C GLY A 86 -6.30 9.84 4.86
N VAL A 87 -6.38 8.53 4.63
CA VAL A 87 -7.31 7.63 5.36
C VAL A 87 -7.01 7.64 6.86
N ALA A 88 -5.73 7.55 7.24
CA ALA A 88 -5.30 7.59 8.64
C ALA A 88 -5.74 8.89 9.34
N TYR A 89 -5.62 10.03 8.66
CA TYR A 89 -6.12 11.31 9.18
C TYR A 89 -7.62 11.24 9.46
N TYR A 90 -8.44 10.80 8.49
CA TYR A 90 -9.89 10.69 8.68
C TYR A 90 -10.28 9.66 9.75
N MET A 91 -9.47 8.61 9.96
CA MET A 91 -9.71 7.66 11.05
C MET A 91 -9.48 8.29 12.42
N ILE A 92 -8.44 9.13 12.56
CA ILE A 92 -8.19 9.86 13.82
C ILE A 92 -9.30 10.90 14.05
N ASP A 93 -9.66 11.65 13.01
CA ASP A 93 -10.76 12.62 13.08
C ASP A 93 -12.11 11.96 13.45
N GLY A 94 -12.33 10.72 12.99
CA GLY A 94 -13.48 9.88 13.34
C GLY A 94 -13.35 9.06 14.63
N GLU A 95 -12.51 9.50 15.59
CA GLU A 95 -12.32 8.88 16.93
C GLU A 95 -11.77 7.44 16.92
N ARG A 96 -11.20 6.98 15.80
CA ARG A 96 -10.56 5.67 15.67
C ARG A 96 -9.04 5.78 15.79
N ASP A 97 -8.58 6.52 16.80
CA ASP A 97 -7.19 6.94 17.00
C ASP A 97 -6.18 5.81 16.88
N LEU A 98 -6.40 4.69 17.58
CA LEU A 98 -5.47 3.57 17.59
C LEU A 98 -5.25 2.99 16.19
N LEU A 99 -6.34 2.88 15.41
CA LEU A 99 -6.29 2.37 14.04
C LEU A 99 -5.67 3.39 13.09
N GLY A 100 -6.02 4.67 13.24
CA GLY A 100 -5.46 5.75 12.44
C GLY A 100 -3.96 5.93 12.66
N ILE A 101 -3.49 5.92 13.91
CA ILE A 101 -2.07 5.97 14.25
C ILE A 101 -1.34 4.72 13.73
N GLY A 102 -1.95 3.53 13.89
CA GLY A 102 -1.39 2.28 13.36
C GLY A 102 -1.21 2.31 11.84
N LEU A 103 -2.27 2.67 11.11
CA LEU A 103 -2.24 2.80 9.65
C LEU A 103 -1.26 3.88 9.20
N GLY A 104 -1.33 5.06 9.82
CA GLY A 104 -0.50 6.21 9.46
C GLY A 104 0.99 5.98 9.70
N SER A 105 1.35 5.34 10.82
CA SER A 105 2.74 4.98 11.10
C SER A 105 3.28 3.95 10.11
N TYR A 106 2.50 2.91 9.81
CA TYR A 106 2.87 1.92 8.80
C TYR A 106 3.04 2.58 7.42
N ALA A 107 2.07 3.38 7.00
CA ALA A 107 2.09 4.06 5.71
C ALA A 107 3.27 5.02 5.57
N LEU A 108 3.60 5.76 6.64
CA LEU A 108 4.75 6.66 6.67
C LEU A 108 6.06 5.89 6.51
N ILE A 109 6.22 4.76 7.20
CA ILE A 109 7.42 3.92 7.10
C ILE A 109 7.56 3.36 5.67
N THR A 110 6.47 2.83 5.09
CA THR A 110 6.49 2.31 3.72
C THR A 110 6.79 3.41 2.71
N LEU A 111 6.19 4.59 2.87
CA LEU A 111 6.44 5.76 2.03
C LEU A 111 7.92 6.13 2.01
N LEU A 112 8.53 6.27 3.20
CA LEU A 112 9.95 6.61 3.32
C LEU A 112 10.84 5.53 2.70
N ALA A 113 10.51 4.25 2.89
CA ALA A 113 11.23 3.14 2.27
C ALA A 113 11.13 3.18 0.73
N ALA A 114 9.92 3.41 0.18
CA ALA A 114 9.68 3.51 -1.26
C ALA A 114 10.37 4.73 -1.91
N LEU A 115 10.39 5.86 -1.22
CA LEU A 115 11.09 7.07 -1.66
C LEU A 115 12.60 6.86 -1.67
N SER A 116 13.14 6.21 -0.63
CA SER A 116 14.58 5.94 -0.46
C SER A 116 15.11 4.88 -1.42
N ALA A 117 14.25 4.02 -1.98
CA ALA A 117 14.60 2.99 -2.95
C ALA A 117 14.88 3.56 -4.35
N ILE A 118 15.83 4.51 -4.47
CA ILE A 118 16.20 5.18 -5.73
C ILE A 118 17.16 4.28 -6.54
N PRO A 119 16.76 3.83 -7.74
CA PRO A 119 17.65 3.08 -8.62
C PRO A 119 18.76 3.99 -9.11
N HIS A 120 20.01 3.55 -8.95
CA HIS A 120 21.15 4.25 -9.53
C HIS A 120 20.99 4.19 -11.05
N GLN A 121 20.78 5.34 -11.68
CA GLN A 121 21.01 5.48 -13.10
C GLN A 121 22.53 5.42 -13.28
N GLY A 122 23.01 4.48 -14.09
CA GLY A 122 24.42 4.44 -14.46
C GLY A 122 24.76 5.78 -15.11
N THR A 123 25.57 6.58 -14.43
CA THR A 123 26.35 7.63 -15.09
C THR A 123 27.38 6.89 -15.93
N THR A 124 27.04 6.60 -17.18
CA THR A 124 28.06 6.41 -18.22
C THR A 124 28.69 7.78 -18.44
N SER A 125 29.86 7.98 -17.82
CA SER A 125 30.85 8.99 -18.19
C SER A 125 32.06 8.24 -18.73
#